data_AF-A0A7J8FW03-F1
#
_entry.id   AF-A0A7J8FW03-F1
#
_cell.length_a   1.000
_cell.length_b   1.000
_cell.length_c   1.000
_cell.angle_alpha   90.00
_cell.angle_beta   90.00
_cell.angle_gamma   90.00
#
_symmetry.space_group_name_H-M   'P 1'
#
loop_
_entity.id
_entity.type
_entity.pdbx_description
1 polymer ?
#
loop_
_entity_poly.entity_id
_entity_poly.type
_entity_poly.pdbx_seq_one_letter_code
_entity_poly.pdbx_strand_id
1 'polypeptide(L)'
;MNEYRKSFVRKAFMKLDFNKTGSVPIIDIRKCYCAKKHPQVISGHSTEEEIKLSFLETLKDACSKSDEVSYGEFEDYYEGLSIGVVDDEDYVTILRTPWGI
;
A
#
# COMPACT_ATOMS: atom_id res chain seq x y z
N MET A 1 3.44 -14.39 1.89
CA MET A 1 4.55 -13.45 1.65
C MET A 1 5.77 -13.91 2.43
N ASN A 2 6.97 -13.89 1.83
CA ASN A 2 8.21 -14.25 2.52
C ASN A 2 8.71 -13.09 3.42
N GLU A 3 9.68 -13.35 4.31
CA GLU A 3 10.18 -12.33 5.25
C GLU A 3 10.86 -11.13 4.57
N TYR A 4 11.46 -11.33 3.39
CA TYR A 4 12.06 -10.25 2.62
C TYR A 4 11.00 -9.23 2.21
N ARG A 5 9.93 -9.66 1.55
CA ARG A 5 8.79 -8.82 1.17
C ARG A 5 8.11 -8.17 2.37
N LYS A 6 7.90 -8.91 3.47
CA LYS A 6 7.30 -8.36 4.70
C LYS A 6 8.14 -7.26 5.33
N SER A 7 9.47 -7.33 5.23
CA SER A 7 10.35 -6.27 5.75
C SER A 7 10.06 -4.91 5.11
N PHE A 8 9.71 -4.88 3.82
CA PHE A 8 9.35 -3.66 3.11
C PHE A 8 7.93 -3.19 3.44
N VAL A 9 6.97 -4.10 3.64
CA VAL A 9 5.63 -3.76 4.15
C VAL A 9 5.76 -3.06 5.51
N ARG A 10 6.56 -3.62 6.44
CA ARG A 10 6.88 -2.99 7.73
C ARG A 10 7.50 -1.61 7.55
N LYS A 11 8.50 -1.48 6.68
CA LYS A 11 9.17 -0.19 6.40
C LYS A 11 8.19 0.87 5.86
N ALA A 12 7.28 0.48 4.96
CA ALA A 12 6.22 1.36 4.44
C ALA A 12 5.26 1.78 5.55
N PHE A 13 4.78 0.83 6.36
CA PHE A 13 3.85 1.14 7.45
C PHE A 13 4.48 2.03 8.52
N MET A 14 5.73 1.77 8.91
CA MET A 14 6.45 2.63 9.88
C MET A 14 6.64 4.07 9.39
N LYS A 15 6.68 4.29 8.07
CA LYS A 15 6.69 5.64 7.51
C LYS A 15 5.35 6.35 7.67
N LEU A 16 4.25 5.59 7.60
CA LEU A 16 2.88 6.10 7.75
C LEU A 16 2.51 6.31 9.22
N ASP A 17 2.83 5.33 10.06
CA ASP A 17 2.58 5.33 11.51
C ASP A 17 3.74 5.98 12.29
N PHE A 18 4.00 7.26 12.01
CA PHE A 18 5.07 8.00 12.67
C PHE A 18 4.90 8.06 14.20
N ASN A 19 3.65 8.09 14.67
CA ASN A 19 3.32 8.15 16.10
C ASN A 19 3.33 6.79 16.79
N LYS A 20 3.52 5.69 16.04
CA LYS A 20 3.53 4.31 16.55
C LYS A 20 2.23 3.96 17.28
N THR A 21 1.09 4.40 16.74
CA THR A 21 -0.24 4.13 17.28
C THR A 21 -0.74 2.73 16.92
N GLY A 22 -0.13 2.07 15.93
CA GLY A 22 -0.53 0.75 15.43
C GLY A 22 -1.67 0.79 14.40
N SER A 23 -2.25 1.97 14.17
CA SER A 23 -3.22 2.26 13.12
C SER A 23 -2.90 3.61 12.47
N VAL A 24 -3.26 3.75 11.20
CA VAL A 24 -3.08 4.98 10.42
C VAL A 24 -4.44 5.40 9.84
N PRO A 25 -4.84 6.67 10.02
CA PRO A 25 -6.03 7.20 9.38
C PRO A 25 -5.97 7.13 7.85
N ILE A 26 -7.07 6.74 7.21
CA ILE A 26 -7.14 6.62 5.74
C ILE A 26 -6.81 7.95 5.04
N ILE A 27 -7.16 9.06 5.68
CA ILE A 27 -6.83 10.40 5.18
C ILE A 27 -5.32 10.64 5.06
N ASP A 28 -4.52 10.07 5.97
CA ASP A 28 -3.07 10.23 5.95
C ASP A 28 -2.41 9.25 4.97
N ILE A 29 -2.95 8.03 4.86
CA ILE A 29 -2.61 7.09 3.78
C ILE A 29 -2.82 7.75 2.42
N ARG A 30 -3.96 8.42 2.21
CA ARG A 30 -4.25 9.17 0.99
C ARG A 30 -3.22 10.27 0.76
N LYS A 31 -2.80 11.04 1.76
CA LYS A 31 -1.80 12.10 1.55
C LYS A 31 -0.43 11.56 1.14
N CYS A 32 -0.05 10.41 1.69
CA CYS A 32 1.29 9.84 1.51
C CYS A 32 1.44 8.95 0.26
N TYR A 33 0.34 8.41 -0.28
CA TYR A 33 0.38 7.51 -1.43
C TYR A 33 0.56 8.24 -2.78
N CYS A 34 1.58 7.87 -3.55
CA CYS A 34 1.92 8.43 -4.86
C CYS A 34 1.82 7.39 -5.98
N ALA A 35 0.76 7.44 -6.80
CA ALA A 35 0.53 6.42 -7.83
C ALA A 35 1.13 6.76 -9.20
N LYS A 36 1.89 7.86 -9.33
CA LYS A 36 2.42 8.37 -10.62
C LYS A 36 3.22 7.36 -11.43
N LYS A 37 3.93 6.47 -10.74
CA LYS A 37 4.79 5.45 -11.35
C LYS A 37 4.10 4.09 -11.47
N HIS A 38 2.80 4.02 -11.22
CA HIS A 38 2.04 2.80 -11.41
C HIS A 38 2.00 2.43 -12.90
N PRO A 39 2.15 1.14 -13.29
CA PRO A 39 2.20 0.75 -14.71
C PRO A 39 1.00 1.24 -15.52
N GLN A 40 -0.22 1.18 -14.97
CA GLN A 40 -1.43 1.66 -15.64
C GLN A 40 -1.49 3.19 -15.80
N VAL A 41 -0.80 3.93 -14.93
CA VAL A 41 -0.68 5.39 -15.05
C VAL A 41 0.33 5.75 -16.12
N ILE A 42 1.47 5.06 -16.15
CA ILE A 42 2.51 5.25 -17.17
C ILE A 42 1.97 4.90 -18.57
N SER A 43 1.17 3.83 -18.70
CA SER A 43 0.58 3.44 -19.98
C SER A 43 -0.60 4.32 -20.41
N GLY A 44 -1.10 5.21 -19.54
CA GLY A 44 -2.27 6.05 -19.80
C GLY A 44 -3.61 5.32 -19.72
N HIS A 45 -3.64 4.09 -19.20
CA HIS A 45 -4.87 3.31 -19.01
C HIS A 45 -5.70 3.80 -17.81
N SER A 46 -5.06 4.40 -16.81
CA SER A 46 -5.72 4.97 -15.64
C SER A 46 -5.02 6.24 -15.20
N THR A 47 -5.75 7.14 -14.55
CA THR A 47 -5.19 8.32 -13.89
C THR A 47 -4.60 7.96 -12.52
N GLU A 48 -3.70 8.81 -12.01
CA GLU A 48 -3.15 8.65 -10.66
C GLU A 48 -4.27 8.60 -9.60
N GLU A 49 -5.29 9.43 -9.75
CA GLU A 49 -6.40 9.52 -8.79
C GLU A 49 -7.28 8.26 -8.83
N GLU A 50 -7.52 7.67 -10.00
CA GLU A 50 -8.27 6.41 -10.10
C GLU A 50 -7.56 5.25 -9.38
N ILE A 51 -6.24 5.10 -9.60
CA ILE A 51 -5.45 4.07 -8.91
C ILE A 51 -5.47 4.31 -7.39
N LYS A 52 -5.33 5.57 -6.98
CA LYS A 52 -5.33 5.96 -5.59
C LYS A 52 -6.68 5.70 -4.91
N LEU A 53 -7.79 6.02 -5.58
CA LEU A 53 -9.14 5.74 -5.07
C LEU A 53 -9.39 4.25 -4.96
N SER A 54 -9.05 3.47 -5.99
CA SER A 54 -9.18 2.01 -5.97
C SER A 54 -8.39 1.36 -4.82
N PHE A 55 -7.16 1.82 -4.59
CA PHE A 55 -6.35 1.38 -3.46
C PHE A 55 -7.02 1.69 -2.11
N LEU A 56 -7.51 2.92 -1.92
CA LEU A 56 -8.15 3.34 -0.67
C LEU A 56 -9.49 2.63 -0.44
N GLU A 57 -10.26 2.37 -1.49
CA GLU A 57 -11.51 1.61 -1.43
C GLU A 57 -11.25 0.17 -0.99
N THR A 58 -10.22 -0.46 -1.56
CA THR A 58 -9.81 -1.82 -1.16
C THR A 58 -9.40 -1.87 0.31
N LEU A 59 -8.63 -0.89 0.79
CA LEU A 59 -8.28 -0.81 2.20
C LEU A 59 -9.51 -0.59 3.08
N LYS A 60 -10.47 0.26 2.66
CA LYS A 60 -11.72 0.47 3.40
C LYS A 60 -12.54 -0.80 3.54
N ASP A 61 -12.67 -1.57 2.46
CA ASP A 61 -13.41 -2.83 2.46
C ASP A 61 -12.76 -3.89 3.36
N ALA A 62 -11.43 -3.91 3.40
CA ALA A 62 -10.66 -4.79 4.28
C ALA A 62 -10.66 -4.37 5.76
N CYS A 63 -11.01 -3.11 6.07
CA CYS A 63 -10.90 -2.58 7.43
C CYS A 63 -12.14 -2.85 8.28
N SER A 64 -11.88 -3.38 9.47
CA SER A 64 -12.88 -3.66 10.50
C SER A 64 -13.34 -2.40 11.26
N LYS A 65 -12.49 -1.37 11.30
CA LYS A 65 -12.78 -0.08 11.95
C LYS A 65 -13.02 1.00 10.89
N SER A 66 -14.02 1.85 11.13
CA SER A 66 -14.29 2.99 10.25
C SER A 66 -13.09 3.95 10.23
N ASP A 67 -12.53 4.17 9.04
CA ASP A 67 -11.59 5.23 8.69
C ASP A 67 -10.13 5.13 9.20
N GLU A 68 -9.73 4.00 9.79
CA GLU A 68 -8.33 3.69 10.13
C GLU A 68 -7.92 2.31 9.64
N VAL A 69 -6.64 2.18 9.28
CA VAL A 69 -6.03 0.91 8.83
C VAL A 69 -4.96 0.50 9.83
N SER A 70 -5.11 -0.69 10.42
CA SER A 70 -4.09 -1.30 11.27
C SER A 70 -2.94 -1.89 10.45
N TYR A 71 -1.82 -2.18 11.11
CA TYR A 71 -0.71 -2.89 10.45
C TYR A 71 -1.15 -4.22 9.84
N GLY A 72 -2.01 -4.99 10.54
CA GLY A 72 -2.50 -6.28 10.05
C GLY A 72 -3.32 -6.14 8.78
N GLU A 73 -4.28 -5.20 8.73
CA GLU A 73 -5.09 -4.94 7.53
C GLU A 73 -4.23 -4.45 6.36
N PHE A 74 -3.21 -3.64 6.63
CA PHE A 74 -2.25 -3.20 5.62
C PHE A 74 -1.38 -4.36 5.10
N GLU A 75 -0.92 -5.23 6.00
CA GLU A 75 -0.14 -6.43 5.65
C GLU A 75 -0.98 -7.42 4.82
N ASP A 76 -2.23 -7.64 5.18
CA ASP A 76 -3.16 -8.54 4.48
C ASP A 76 -3.44 -8.06 3.04
N TYR A 77 -3.62 -6.75 2.83
CA TYR A 77 -3.73 -6.18 1.49
C TYR A 77 -2.50 -6.54 0.62
N TYR A 78 -1.30 -6.33 1.18
CA TYR A 78 -0.05 -6.59 0.49
C TYR A 78 0.24 -8.09 0.32
N GLU A 79 -0.26 -8.93 1.23
CA GLU A 79 -0.25 -10.39 1.10
C GLU A 79 -1.07 -10.83 -0.11
N GLY A 80 -2.27 -10.25 -0.30
CA GLY A 80 -3.08 -10.46 -1.51
C GLY A 80 -2.35 -10.03 -2.80
N LEU A 81 -1.73 -8.85 -2.81
CA LEU A 81 -0.91 -8.38 -3.93
C LEU A 81 0.26 -9.33 -4.22
N SER A 82 0.90 -9.86 -3.16
CA SER A 82 2.06 -10.75 -3.27
C SER A 82 1.75 -12.05 -4.02
N ILE A 83 0.50 -12.51 -4.04
CA ILE A 83 0.08 -13.74 -4.75
C ILE A 83 0.23 -13.57 -6.28
N GLY A 84 -0.04 -12.36 -6.79
CA GLY A 84 0.02 -12.06 -8.22
C GLY A 84 1.41 -11.73 -8.75
N VAL A 85 2.41 -11.60 -7.87
CA VAL A 85 3.77 -11.17 -8.25
C VAL A 85 4.78 -12.28 -7.96
N VAL A 86 5.35 -12.83 -9.03
CA VAL A 86 6.28 -13.97 -8.96
C VAL A 86 7.63 -13.54 -8.40
N ASP A 87 8.20 -12.45 -8.92
CA ASP A 87 9.54 -11.98 -8.56
C ASP A 87 9.52 -11.05 -7.33
N ASP A 88 10.49 -11.25 -6.42
CA ASP A 88 10.59 -10.48 -5.19
C ASP A 88 10.98 -9.02 -5.42
N GLU A 89 11.85 -8.73 -6.40
CA GLU A 89 12.31 -7.38 -6.71
C GLU A 89 11.22 -6.57 -7.42
N ASP A 90 10.41 -7.22 -8.26
CA ASP A 90 9.21 -6.63 -8.85
C ASP A 90 8.21 -6.25 -7.76
N TYR A 91 7.94 -7.16 -6.83
CA TYR A 91 7.05 -6.89 -5.69
C TYR A 91 7.56 -5.72 -4.84
N VAL A 92 8.85 -5.74 -4.48
CA VAL A 92 9.48 -4.66 -3.70
C VAL A 92 9.43 -3.35 -4.48
N THR A 93 9.58 -3.37 -5.79
CA THR A 93 9.47 -2.16 -6.62
C THR A 93 8.05 -1.61 -6.64
N ILE A 94 7.04 -2.46 -6.79
CA ILE A 94 5.62 -2.08 -6.74
C ILE A 94 5.26 -1.51 -5.37
N LEU A 95 5.79 -2.10 -4.29
CA LEU A 95 5.52 -1.65 -2.93
C LEU A 95 6.27 -0.36 -2.59
N ARG A 96 7.58 -0.25 -2.88
CA ARG A 96 8.39 0.89 -2.45
C ARG A 96 8.02 2.19 -3.16
N THR A 97 7.60 2.07 -4.41
CA THR A 97 7.48 3.22 -5.31
C THR A 97 6.38 4.19 -4.84
N PRO A 98 5.18 3.73 -4.47
CA PRO A 98 4.13 4.63 -3.97
C PRO A 98 4.44 5.30 -2.64
N TRP A 99 5.28 4.68 -1.80
CA TRP A 99 5.65 5.20 -0.48
C TRP A 99 6.98 5.94 -0.45
N GLY A 100 7.74 5.94 -1.56
CA GLY A 100 9.06 6.56 -1.67
C GLY A 100 10.02 6.05 -0.58
N ILE A 101 10.18 4.73 -0.48
CA ILE A 101 11.08 4.05 0.47
C ILE A 101 12.18 3.24 -0.22
#